data_AF-A0A9E5WRL3-F1
#
_entry.id   AF-A0A9E5WRL3-F1
#
_cell.length_a   1.000
_cell.length_b   1.000
_cell.length_c   1.000
_cell.angle_alpha   90.00
_cell.angle_beta   90.00
_cell.angle_gamma   90.00
#
_symmetry.space_group_name_H-M   'P 1'
#
loop_
_entity.id
_entity.type
_entity.pdbx_description
1 polymer ?
#
loop_
_entity_poly.entity_id
_entity_poly.type
_entity_poly.pdbx_seq_one_letter_code
_entity_poly.pdbx_strand_id
1 'polypeptide(L)'
;MPRMIPRSAHVQRVSRLLRAYPVVAIVGARQVGKTTLADQIASKWSGPVHRFDLEDPRDLARLADPMLALADLKGLIVLDEIQRLPELFPVLRVLADRRPR
;
A
#
# COMPACT_ATOMS: atom_id res chain seq x y z
N MET A 1 22.81 -5.34 13.78
CA MET A 1 21.55 -4.90 13.14
C MET A 1 20.76 -4.07 14.14
N PRO A 2 20.21 -2.90 13.79
CA PRO A 2 19.42 -2.12 14.73
C PRO A 2 18.22 -2.93 15.22
N ARG A 3 17.93 -2.86 16.52
CA ARG A 3 16.82 -3.59 17.15
C ARG A 3 15.51 -3.10 16.56
N MET A 4 14.81 -3.96 15.81
CA MET A 4 13.49 -3.65 15.27
C MET A 4 12.51 -3.45 16.43
N ILE A 5 11.79 -2.32 16.42
CA ILE A 5 10.75 -2.03 17.42
C ILE A 5 9.46 -2.75 16.99
N PRO A 6 8.91 -3.67 17.79
CA PRO A 6 7.64 -4.33 17.47
C PRO A 6 6.50 -3.31 17.45
N ARG A 7 5.77 -3.22 16.33
CA ARG A 7 4.61 -2.31 16.18
C ARG A 7 3.27 -3.04 16.21
N SER A 8 3.13 -3.99 17.15
CA SER A 8 1.96 -4.88 17.24
C SER A 8 0.61 -4.14 17.22
N ALA A 9 0.49 -3.06 18.01
CA ALA A 9 -0.73 -2.26 18.05
C ALA A 9 -1.06 -1.58 16.70
N HIS A 10 -0.06 -1.02 16.02
CA HIS A 10 -0.26 -0.40 14.71
C HIS A 10 -0.60 -1.43 13.63
N VAL A 11 0.09 -2.59 13.63
CA VAL A 11 -0.23 -3.69 12.71
C VAL A 11 -1.68 -4.12 12.89
N GLN A 12 -2.11 -4.38 14.12
CA GLN A 12 -3.50 -4.76 14.41
C GLN A 12 -4.50 -3.68 13.97
N ARG A 13 -4.17 -2.39 14.20
CA ARG A 13 -5.01 -1.27 13.79
C ARG A 13 -5.17 -1.20 12.27
N VAL A 14 -4.08 -1.30 11.52
CA VAL A 14 -4.12 -1.26 10.05
C VAL A 14 -4.83 -2.50 9.49
N SER A 15 -4.53 -3.70 9.99
CA SER A 15 -5.25 -4.92 9.59
C SER A 15 -6.76 -4.82 9.85
N ARG A 16 -7.18 -4.18 10.94
CA ARG A 16 -8.60 -3.91 11.21
C ARG A 16 -9.20 -2.92 10.20
N LEU A 17 -8.47 -1.86 9.85
CA LEU A 17 -8.94 -0.87 8.87
C LEU A 17 -9.04 -1.47 7.47
N LEU A 18 -8.09 -2.31 7.05
CA LEU A 18 -8.11 -2.99 5.75
C LEU A 18 -9.28 -3.98 5.60
N ARG A 19 -9.89 -4.43 6.71
CA ARG A 19 -11.14 -5.22 6.67
C ARG A 19 -12.39 -4.36 6.48
N ALA A 20 -12.32 -3.07 6.80
CA ALA A 20 -13.47 -2.16 6.76
C ALA A 20 -13.42 -1.20 5.57
N TYR A 21 -12.23 -0.93 5.04
CA TYR A 21 -11.99 0.05 3.98
C TYR A 21 -11.11 -0.55 2.89
N PRO A 22 -11.41 -0.27 1.61
CA PRO A 22 -10.60 -0.76 0.49
C PRO A 22 -9.22 -0.10 0.42
N VAL A 23 -9.06 1.09 1.02
CA VAL A 23 -7.80 1.85 1.02
C VAL A 23 -7.52 2.37 2.43
N VAL A 24 -6.27 2.23 2.88
CA VAL A 24 -5.79 2.74 4.17
C VAL A 24 -4.48 3.49 3.97
N ALA A 25 -4.42 4.75 4.39
CA ALA A 25 -3.20 5.55 4.35
C ALA A 25 -2.41 5.44 5.66
N ILE A 26 -1.10 5.23 5.55
CA ILE A 26 -0.15 5.31 6.66
C ILE A 26 0.60 6.64 6.55
N VAL A 27 0.29 7.59 7.44
CA VAL A 27 0.89 8.92 7.46
C VAL A 27 1.80 9.12 8.67
N GLY A 28 2.83 9.94 8.53
CA GLY A 28 3.77 10.24 9.60
C GLY A 28 5.06 10.87 9.07
N ALA A 29 5.86 11.45 9.96
CA ALA A 29 7.12 12.12 9.62
C ALA A 29 8.11 11.21 8.87
N ARG A 30 9.12 11.81 8.24
CA ARG A 30 10.19 11.05 7.57
C ARG A 30 10.93 10.17 8.58
N GLN A 31 11.36 8.98 8.17
CA GLN A 31 12.16 8.04 8.98
C GLN A 31 11.51 7.51 10.27
N VAL A 32 10.18 7.63 10.43
CA VAL A 32 9.45 6.99 11.56
C VAL A 32 9.11 5.52 11.32
N GLY A 33 9.59 4.92 10.23
CA GLY A 33 9.42 3.49 9.90
C GLY A 33 8.06 3.12 9.31
N LYS A 34 7.46 3.98 8.49
CA LYS A 34 6.19 3.70 7.78
C LYS A 34 6.31 2.49 6.85
N THR A 35 7.34 2.46 6.01
CA THR A 35 7.71 1.31 5.15
C THR A 35 7.81 0.03 5.96
N THR A 36 8.52 0.06 7.10
CA THR A 36 8.64 -1.10 8.00
C THR A 36 7.29 -1.57 8.53
N LEU A 37 6.36 -0.66 8.82
CA LEU A 37 5.00 -1.05 9.23
C LEU A 37 4.25 -1.71 8.08
N ALA A 38 4.36 -1.18 6.86
CA ALA A 38 3.77 -1.78 5.66
C ALA A 38 4.34 -3.20 5.41
N ASP A 39 5.65 -3.40 5.59
CA ASP A 39 6.31 -4.71 5.47
C ASP A 39 5.81 -5.72 6.50
N GLN A 40 5.59 -5.27 7.74
CA GLN A 40 5.03 -6.10 8.80
C GLN A 40 3.57 -6.51 8.53
N ILE A 41 2.81 -5.68 7.82
CA ILE A 41 1.44 -6.00 7.39
C ILE A 41 1.48 -6.98 6.22
N ALA A 42 2.31 -6.68 5.20
CA ALA A 42 2.50 -7.52 4.02
C ALA A 42 2.95 -8.94 4.37
N SER A 43 3.94 -9.10 5.25
CA SER A 43 4.43 -10.41 5.71
C SER A 43 3.40 -11.24 6.48
N LYS A 44 2.33 -10.62 6.98
CA LYS A 44 1.23 -11.29 7.69
C LYS A 44 -0.02 -11.45 6.83
N TRP A 45 0.00 -10.95 5.59
CA TRP A 45 -1.12 -11.06 4.67
C TRP A 45 -1.17 -12.47 4.10
N SER A 46 -2.36 -13.08 4.10
CA SER A 46 -2.53 -14.48 3.68
C SER A 46 -2.67 -14.65 2.16
N GLY A 47 -2.89 -13.56 1.42
CA GLY A 47 -3.09 -13.56 -0.03
C GLY A 47 -1.91 -12.96 -0.81
N PRO A 48 -2.09 -12.70 -2.11
CA PRO A 48 -1.09 -12.00 -2.91
C PRO A 48 -0.78 -10.62 -2.32
N VAL A 49 0.48 -10.23 -2.43
CA VAL A 49 0.96 -8.90 -2.07
C VAL A 49 1.68 -8.31 -3.27
N HIS A 50 1.28 -7.11 -3.67
CA HIS A 50 1.90 -6.33 -4.71
C HIS A 50 2.50 -5.07 -4.11
N ARG A 51 3.72 -4.72 -4.50
CA ARG A 51 4.38 -3.49 -4.06
C ARG A 51 4.78 -2.64 -5.26
N PHE A 52 4.59 -1.35 -5.09
CA PHE A 52 5.12 -0.30 -5.96
C PHE A 52 5.78 0.75 -5.07
N ASP A 53 7.07 0.98 -5.29
CA ASP A 53 7.80 2.10 -4.72
C ASP A 53 7.84 3.23 -5.74
N LEU A 54 7.16 4.34 -5.46
CA LEU A 54 7.04 5.45 -6.41
C LEU A 54 8.30 6.33 -6.47
N GLU A 55 9.39 5.93 -5.81
CA GLU A 55 10.73 6.43 -6.07
C GLU A 55 11.51 5.58 -7.09
N ASP A 56 11.11 4.31 -7.33
CA ASP A 56 11.77 3.42 -8.29
C ASP A 56 11.25 3.69 -9.72
N PRO A 57 12.13 4.10 -10.67
CA PRO A 57 11.75 4.33 -12.06
C PRO A 57 11.08 3.12 -12.75
N ARG A 58 11.39 1.90 -12.32
CA ARG A 58 10.80 0.67 -12.88
C ARG A 58 9.34 0.53 -12.45
N ASP A 59 9.03 0.86 -11.20
CA ASP A 59 7.66 0.83 -10.70
C ASP A 59 6.84 1.99 -11.27
N LEU A 60 7.44 3.17 -11.45
CA LEU A 60 6.83 4.26 -12.20
C LEU A 60 6.51 3.85 -13.65
N ALA A 61 7.43 3.18 -14.34
CA ALA A 61 7.20 2.68 -15.69
C ALA A 61 6.08 1.63 -15.74
N ARG A 62 6.00 0.73 -14.73
CA ARG A 62 4.88 -0.22 -14.60
C ARG A 62 3.54 0.47 -14.37
N LEU A 63 3.55 1.67 -13.76
CA LEU A 63 2.38 2.51 -13.52
C LEU A 63 2.14 3.53 -14.64
N ALA A 64 2.77 3.40 -15.81
CA ALA A 64 2.52 4.29 -16.95
C ALA A 64 1.05 4.30 -17.40
N ASP A 65 0.37 3.15 -17.30
CA ASP A 65 -1.09 3.05 -17.29
C ASP A 65 -1.54 2.43 -15.96
N PRO A 66 -1.90 3.26 -14.96
CA PRO A 66 -2.24 2.74 -13.65
C PRO A 66 -3.53 1.92 -13.62
N MET A 67 -4.47 2.17 -14.55
CA MET A 67 -5.70 1.40 -14.62
C MET A 67 -5.37 -0.03 -15.07
N LEU A 68 -4.59 -0.17 -16.15
CA LEU A 68 -4.14 -1.47 -16.63
C LEU A 68 -3.28 -2.20 -15.59
N ALA A 69 -2.37 -1.47 -14.93
CA ALA A 69 -1.45 -2.05 -13.97
C ALA A 69 -2.13 -2.56 -12.69
N LEU A 70 -3.21 -1.90 -12.25
CA LEU A 70 -3.82 -2.15 -10.94
C LEU A 70 -5.19 -2.85 -11.01
N ALA A 71 -5.94 -2.76 -12.11
CA ALA A 71 -7.34 -3.21 -12.18
C ALA A 71 -7.54 -4.70 -11.86
N ASP A 72 -6.61 -5.55 -12.31
CA ASP A 72 -6.72 -7.00 -12.17
C ASP A 72 -5.95 -7.56 -10.96
N LEU A 73 -5.16 -6.72 -10.28
CA LEU A 73 -4.46 -7.12 -9.08
C LEU A 73 -5.45 -7.51 -7.97
N LYS A 74 -5.08 -8.52 -7.19
CA LYS A 74 -5.85 -9.04 -6.06
C LYS A 74 -5.00 -9.03 -4.81
N GLY A 75 -5.64 -9.07 -3.65
CA GLY A 75 -4.93 -9.06 -2.38
C GLY A 75 -4.47 -7.66 -1.97
N LEU A 76 -3.33 -7.57 -1.28
CA LEU A 76 -2.82 -6.33 -0.72
C LEU A 76 -1.94 -5.61 -1.74
N ILE A 77 -2.24 -4.35 -2.01
CA ILE A 77 -1.41 -3.47 -2.84
C ILE A 77 -0.78 -2.42 -1.92
N VAL A 78 0.54 -2.40 -1.84
CA VAL A 78 1.32 -1.41 -1.09
C VAL A 78 1.91 -0.41 -2.08
N LEU A 79 1.51 0.86 -1.94
CA LEU A 79 2.04 1.99 -2.70
C LEU A 79 2.90 2.82 -1.74
N ASP A 80 4.21 2.76 -1.89
CA ASP A 80 5.15 3.53 -1.07
C ASP A 80 5.41 4.90 -1.69
N GLU A 81 5.63 5.91 -0.85
CA GLU A 81 5.87 7.30 -1.26
C GLU A 81 4.82 7.85 -2.27
N ILE A 82 3.55 7.47 -2.07
CA ILE A 82 2.40 7.78 -2.95
C ILE A 82 2.26 9.26 -3.35
N GLN A 83 2.74 10.19 -2.52
CA GLN A 83 2.73 11.62 -2.84
C GLN A 83 3.60 12.00 -4.04
N ARG A 84 4.45 11.10 -4.54
CA ARG A 84 5.26 11.27 -5.76
C ARG A 84 4.42 11.20 -7.04
N LEU A 85 3.24 10.57 -6.99
CA LEU A 85 2.34 10.40 -8.14
C LEU A 85 0.88 10.74 -7.75
N PRO A 86 0.56 12.02 -7.45
CA PRO A 86 -0.77 12.43 -7.00
C PRO A 86 -1.89 12.17 -8.03
N GLU A 87 -1.57 12.09 -9.31
CA GLU A 87 -2.49 11.71 -10.38
C GLU A 87 -3.02 10.27 -10.26
N LEU A 88 -2.43 9.45 -9.37
CA LEU A 88 -2.90 8.10 -9.09
C LEU A 88 -4.20 8.10 -8.26
N PHE A 89 -4.49 9.14 -7.48
CA PHE A 89 -5.67 9.18 -6.58
C PHE A 89 -7.02 9.02 -7.31
N PRO A 90 -7.30 9.69 -8.45
CA PRO A 90 -8.50 9.42 -9.24
C PRO A 90 -8.66 7.95 -9.65
N VAL A 91 -7.57 7.28 -10.05
CA VAL A 91 -7.59 5.86 -10.42
C VAL A 91 -7.90 4.99 -9.19
N LEU A 92 -7.24 5.26 -8.06
CA LEU A 92 -7.50 4.55 -6.81
C LEU A 92 -8.95 4.70 -6.35
N ARG A 93 -9.55 5.88 -6.51
CA ARG A 93 -10.97 6.10 -6.20
C ARG A 93 -11.87 5.19 -7.05
N VAL A 94 -11.64 5.16 -8.37
CA VAL A 94 -12.41 4.28 -9.27
C VAL A 94 -12.24 2.82 -8.89
N LEU A 95 -11.02 2.38 -8.57
CA LEU A 95 -10.74 1.00 -8.18
C LEU A 95 -11.35 0.64 -6.82
N ALA A 96 -11.33 1.56 -5.85
CA ALA A 96 -11.90 1.38 -4.52
C ALA A 96 -13.44 1.34 -4.53
N ASP A 97 -14.08 2.09 -5.43
CA ASP A 97 -15.54 2.12 -5.57
C ASP A 97 -16.10 0.88 -6.28
N ARG A 98 -15.26 0.07 -6.95
CA ARG A 98 -15.67 -1.21 -7.53
C ARG A 98 -16.11 -2.13 -6.39
N ARG A 99 -17.40 -2.48 -6.36
CA ARG A 99 -17.88 -3.49 -5.42
C ARG A 99 -17.03 -4.76 -5.59
N PRO A 100 -16.47 -5.32 -4.51
CA PRO A 100 -15.83 -6.62 -4.59
C PRO A 100 -16.86 -7.60 -5.17
N ARG A 101 -16.51 -8.24 -6.28
CA ARG A 101 -17.28 -9.37 -6.82
C ARG A 101 -17.10 -10.57 -5.91
#